data_AF-A0AAP8QCL7-F1
#
_entry.id   AF-A0AAP8QCL7-F1
#
_cell.length_a   1.000
_cell.length_b   1.000
_cell.length_c   1.000
_cell.angle_alpha   90.00
_cell.angle_beta   90.00
_cell.angle_gamma   90.00
#
_symmetry.space_group_name_H-M   'P 1'
#
loop_
_entity.id
_entity.type
_entity.pdbx_description
1 polymer ?
#
loop_
_entity_poly.entity_id
_entity_poly.type
_entity_poly.pdbx_seq_one_letter_code
_entity_poly.pdbx_strand_id
1 'polypeptide(L)'
;MPSKTYTVTEPEGDAFTIKEKVNGKIIRTFDGTNKIENTVTIPLDTWLRLSLTSVHTLTIEATDSKGMTSTRTYTFRRSADKIAFVLRKPFDTDIAAKRILVTVDATVPAGADYKVEVCNNAFDESPTWEDATNHVKFNRGFIFTNKEKTAEKWGVSLRFSFTKGTAAEPVIVRGFGGAFD
;
A
#
# COMPACT_ATOMS: atom_id res chain seq x y z
N MET A 1 -4.03 -1.35 9.72
CA MET A 1 -4.99 -0.74 8.77
C MET A 1 -6.07 -0.02 9.56
N PRO A 2 -6.68 1.07 9.07
CA PRO A 2 -7.72 1.80 9.80
C PRO A 2 -8.89 0.90 10.17
N SER A 3 -9.37 1.06 11.41
CA SER A 3 -10.42 0.22 11.98
C SER A 3 -11.34 1.00 12.93
N LYS A 4 -12.52 0.45 13.21
CA LYS A 4 -13.49 1.00 14.16
C LYS A 4 -14.22 -0.13 14.90
N THR A 5 -14.32 -0.02 16.22
CA THR A 5 -15.13 -0.91 17.05
C THR A 5 -16.59 -0.44 17.10
N TYR A 6 -17.52 -1.38 17.17
CA TYR A 6 -18.95 -1.12 17.30
C TYR A 6 -19.70 -2.32 17.90
N THR A 7 -20.90 -2.07 18.42
CA THR A 7 -21.85 -3.09 18.89
C THR A 7 -23.20 -2.87 18.22
N VAL A 8 -23.99 -3.94 18.07
CA VAL A 8 -25.37 -3.88 17.60
C VAL A 8 -26.27 -4.47 18.69
N THR A 9 -27.36 -3.77 19.00
CA THR A 9 -28.38 -4.23 19.95
C THR A 9 -29.64 -4.55 19.17
N GLU A 10 -30.13 -5.77 19.34
CA GLU A 10 -31.38 -6.28 18.80
C GLU A 10 -32.32 -6.63 19.96
N PRO A 11 -33.31 -5.78 20.27
CA PRO A 11 -34.15 -5.93 21.46
C PRO A 11 -35.21 -7.04 21.33
N GLU A 12 -35.66 -7.38 20.12
CA GLU A 12 -36.73 -8.34 19.87
C GLU A 12 -36.25 -9.80 19.86
N GLY A 13 -34.93 -10.02 19.92
CA GLY A 13 -34.33 -11.35 19.85
C GLY A 13 -34.34 -11.97 18.45
N ASP A 14 -34.62 -11.16 17.42
CA ASP A 14 -34.59 -11.59 16.03
C ASP A 14 -33.14 -11.82 15.55
N ALA A 15 -32.98 -12.71 14.57
CA ALA A 15 -31.72 -12.79 13.83
C ALA A 15 -31.54 -11.54 12.97
N PHE A 16 -30.29 -11.08 12.81
CA PHE A 16 -29.96 -9.93 11.99
C PHE A 16 -28.63 -10.12 11.26
N THR A 17 -28.46 -9.47 10.13
CA THR A 17 -27.23 -9.47 9.33
C THR A 17 -26.58 -8.09 9.39
N ILE A 18 -25.24 -8.06 9.48
CA ILE A 18 -24.46 -6.83 9.44
C ILE A 18 -23.75 -6.72 8.08
N LYS A 19 -23.82 -5.53 7.47
CA LYS A 19 -23.04 -5.13 6.29
C LYS A 19 -22.14 -3.95 6.63
N GLU A 20 -20.87 -4.09 6.31
CA GLU A 20 -19.87 -3.03 6.44
C GLU A 20 -19.51 -2.50 5.06
N LYS A 21 -19.51 -1.19 4.89
CA LYS A 21 -19.34 -0.52 3.59
C LYS A 21 -18.32 0.61 3.69
N VAL A 22 -17.52 0.78 2.65
CA VAL A 22 -16.68 1.98 2.45
C VAL A 22 -17.17 2.70 1.20
N ASN A 23 -17.56 3.97 1.33
CA ASN A 23 -18.19 4.76 0.25
C ASN A 23 -19.35 4.00 -0.43
N GLY A 24 -20.18 3.31 0.37
CA GLY A 24 -21.31 2.50 -0.10
C GLY A 24 -20.95 1.11 -0.66
N LYS A 25 -19.66 0.81 -0.95
CA LYS A 25 -19.23 -0.51 -1.39
C LYS A 25 -19.07 -1.45 -0.21
N ILE A 26 -19.74 -2.60 -0.24
CA ILE A 26 -19.63 -3.64 0.79
C ILE A 26 -18.19 -4.19 0.84
N ILE A 27 -17.62 -4.22 2.04
CA ILE A 27 -16.31 -4.83 2.34
C ILE A 27 -16.44 -6.09 3.20
N ARG A 28 -17.55 -6.24 3.94
CA ARG A 28 -17.84 -7.43 4.75
C ARG A 28 -19.34 -7.59 4.97
N THR A 29 -19.80 -8.84 5.06
CA THR A 29 -21.18 -9.19 5.43
C THR A 29 -21.14 -10.45 6.29
N PHE A 30 -21.90 -10.48 7.38
CA PHE A 30 -21.95 -11.59 8.30
C PHE A 30 -23.21 -11.53 9.17
N ASP A 31 -23.63 -12.66 9.72
CA ASP A 31 -24.73 -12.71 10.69
C ASP A 31 -24.28 -12.14 12.03
N GLY A 32 -25.09 -11.26 12.60
CA GLY A 32 -24.79 -10.55 13.83
C GLY A 32 -25.21 -11.32 15.07
N THR A 33 -24.47 -11.10 16.17
CA THR A 33 -24.83 -11.60 17.50
C THR A 33 -25.12 -10.41 18.41
N ASN A 34 -26.26 -10.46 19.10
CA ASN A 34 -26.73 -9.35 19.94
C ASN A 34 -25.68 -8.95 20.99
N LYS A 35 -25.40 -7.64 21.09
CA LYS A 35 -24.48 -7.02 22.06
C LYS A 35 -23.03 -7.53 22.02
N ILE A 36 -22.62 -8.19 20.94
CA ILE A 36 -21.21 -8.54 20.71
C ILE A 36 -20.47 -7.35 20.09
N GLU A 37 -19.28 -7.08 20.62
CA GLU A 37 -18.35 -6.10 20.05
C GLU A 37 -17.72 -6.67 18.78
N ASN A 38 -17.80 -5.87 17.71
CA ASN A 38 -17.22 -6.16 16.41
C ASN A 38 -16.20 -5.08 16.05
N THR A 39 -15.23 -5.42 15.22
CA THR A 39 -14.28 -4.46 14.65
C THR A 39 -14.32 -4.53 13.15
N VAL A 40 -14.70 -3.42 12.50
CA VAL A 40 -14.52 -3.25 11.05
C VAL A 40 -13.10 -2.80 10.77
N THR A 41 -12.43 -3.44 9.81
CA THR A 41 -11.11 -3.04 9.31
C THR A 41 -11.19 -2.80 7.82
N ILE A 42 -10.77 -1.61 7.35
CA ILE A 42 -10.74 -1.31 5.92
C ILE A 42 -9.62 -2.13 5.26
N PRO A 43 -9.93 -2.97 4.24
CA PRO A 43 -8.91 -3.75 3.54
C PRO A 43 -7.84 -2.85 2.91
N LEU A 44 -6.60 -3.33 2.85
CA LEU A 44 -5.47 -2.54 2.33
C LEU A 44 -5.70 -2.03 0.90
N ASP A 45 -6.16 -2.90 -0.02
CA ASP A 45 -6.44 -2.50 -1.41
C ASP A 45 -7.53 -1.41 -1.48
N THR A 46 -8.59 -1.53 -0.67
CA THR A 46 -9.62 -0.49 -0.54
C THR A 46 -9.01 0.81 -0.03
N TRP A 47 -8.25 0.77 1.07
CA TRP A 47 -7.62 1.95 1.67
C TRP A 47 -6.67 2.67 0.72
N LEU A 48 -5.84 1.93 -0.02
CA LEU A 48 -4.87 2.49 -0.96
C LEU A 48 -5.53 3.21 -2.15
N ARG A 49 -6.74 2.80 -2.53
CA ARG A 49 -7.52 3.42 -3.62
C ARG A 49 -8.36 4.63 -3.19
N LEU A 50 -8.47 4.90 -1.89
CA LEU A 50 -9.19 6.07 -1.40
C LEU A 50 -8.44 7.35 -1.76
N SER A 51 -9.17 8.35 -2.24
CA SER A 51 -8.63 9.67 -2.56
C SER A 51 -8.04 10.34 -1.31
N LEU A 52 -6.97 11.11 -1.50
CA LEU A 52 -6.38 11.94 -0.43
C LEU A 52 -7.12 13.28 -0.27
N THR A 53 -7.91 13.69 -1.26
CA THR A 53 -8.57 15.01 -1.27
C THR A 53 -10.05 14.94 -0.89
N SER A 54 -10.65 13.75 -0.90
CA SER A 54 -12.07 13.54 -0.63
C SER A 54 -12.35 13.19 0.84
N VAL A 55 -13.58 13.45 1.28
CA VAL A 55 -14.13 12.83 2.50
C VAL A 55 -14.69 11.46 2.11
N HIS A 56 -14.46 10.47 2.95
CA HIS A 56 -14.94 9.10 2.78
C HIS A 56 -15.89 8.69 3.89
N THR A 57 -16.69 7.67 3.62
CA THR A 57 -17.62 7.10 4.61
C THR A 57 -17.29 5.65 4.92
N LEU A 58 -17.42 5.30 6.18
CA LEU A 58 -17.51 3.94 6.69
C LEU A 58 -18.92 3.76 7.25
N THR A 59 -19.68 2.81 6.71
CA THR A 59 -21.05 2.55 7.11
C THR A 59 -21.18 1.14 7.66
N ILE A 60 -21.81 1.01 8.82
CA ILE A 60 -22.26 -0.25 9.41
C ILE A 60 -23.79 -0.25 9.35
N GLU A 61 -24.35 -1.23 8.67
CA GLU A 61 -25.79 -1.41 8.47
C GLU A 61 -26.18 -2.77 9.06
N ALA A 62 -27.09 -2.76 10.03
CA ALA A 62 -27.70 -3.97 10.55
C ALA A 62 -29.11 -4.09 10.00
N THR A 63 -29.50 -5.27 9.55
CA THR A 63 -30.84 -5.57 9.02
C THR A 63 -31.41 -6.77 9.75
N ASP A 64 -32.55 -6.60 10.41
CA ASP A 64 -33.24 -7.70 11.08
C ASP A 64 -33.91 -8.64 10.07
N SER A 65 -34.39 -9.79 10.55
CA SER A 65 -35.09 -10.79 9.74
C SER A 65 -36.44 -10.31 9.15
N LYS A 66 -36.97 -9.18 9.62
CA LYS A 66 -38.21 -8.54 9.15
C LYS A 66 -37.93 -7.43 8.12
N GLY A 67 -36.66 -7.16 7.82
CA GLY A 67 -36.21 -6.18 6.85
C GLY A 67 -36.04 -4.77 7.40
N MET A 68 -36.17 -4.53 8.71
CA MET A 68 -35.87 -3.22 9.29
C MET A 68 -34.36 -3.01 9.37
N THR A 69 -33.93 -1.80 9.02
CA THR A 69 -32.51 -1.46 8.92
C THR A 69 -32.12 -0.36 9.90
N SER A 70 -31.00 -0.53 10.61
CA SER A 70 -30.35 0.51 11.39
C SER A 70 -28.94 0.76 10.87
N THR A 71 -28.58 2.03 10.68
CA THR A 71 -27.33 2.41 10.00
C THR A 71 -26.53 3.40 10.83
N ARG A 72 -25.24 3.13 11.00
CA ARG A 72 -24.24 4.06 11.55
C ARG A 72 -23.22 4.42 10.49
N THR A 73 -22.99 5.72 10.30
CA THR A 73 -22.00 6.23 9.34
C THR A 73 -20.95 7.05 10.05
N TYR A 74 -19.69 6.76 9.75
CA TYR A 74 -18.52 7.54 10.14
C TYR A 74 -17.94 8.22 8.90
N THR A 75 -17.58 9.49 9.01
CA THR A 75 -16.81 10.20 7.99
C THR A 75 -15.34 10.20 8.36
N PHE A 76 -14.46 10.07 7.37
CA PHE A 76 -13.02 10.14 7.58
C PHE A 76 -12.32 10.74 6.35
N ARG A 77 -11.09 11.23 6.55
CA ARG A 77 -10.18 11.61 5.48
C ARG A 77 -8.95 10.72 5.55
N ARG A 78 -8.40 10.38 4.38
CA ARG A 78 -7.13 9.67 4.29
C ARG A 78 -6.01 10.70 4.13
N SER A 79 -4.95 10.58 4.94
CA SER A 79 -3.68 11.25 4.75
C SER A 79 -2.59 10.24 4.38
N ALA A 80 -1.56 10.68 3.67
CA ALA A 80 -0.39 9.87 3.34
C ALA A 80 0.83 10.77 3.14
N ASP A 81 1.87 10.51 3.93
CA ASP A 81 3.13 11.28 3.87
C ASP A 81 4.26 10.49 3.20
N LYS A 82 4.05 9.20 2.97
CA LYS A 82 5.02 8.30 2.34
C LYS A 82 4.33 7.31 1.41
N ILE A 83 4.96 7.07 0.26
CA ILE A 83 4.65 5.96 -0.65
C ILE A 83 5.91 5.11 -0.75
N ALA A 84 5.79 3.81 -0.52
CA ALA A 84 6.90 2.88 -0.72
C ALA A 84 6.41 1.63 -1.43
N PHE A 85 7.22 1.14 -2.37
CA PHE A 85 6.94 -0.08 -3.11
C PHE A 85 8.24 -0.73 -3.56
N VAL A 86 8.16 -2.04 -3.76
CA VAL A 86 9.23 -2.91 -4.25
C VAL A 86 8.67 -3.76 -5.37
N LEU A 87 9.52 -4.25 -6.27
CA LEU A 87 9.10 -5.25 -7.24
C LEU A 87 8.47 -6.45 -6.54
N ARG A 88 7.26 -6.82 -6.97
CA ARG A 88 6.57 -8.01 -6.46
C ARG A 88 7.34 -9.29 -6.77
N LYS A 89 7.99 -9.33 -7.93
CA LYS A 89 8.85 -10.44 -8.36
C LYS A 89 10.18 -9.83 -8.83
N PRO A 90 11.31 -10.21 -8.22
CA PRO A 90 12.64 -9.88 -8.75
C PRO A 90 12.84 -10.43 -10.16
N PHE A 91 13.79 -9.87 -10.89
CA PHE A 91 14.24 -10.43 -12.17
C PHE A 91 15.26 -11.53 -11.91
N ASP A 92 15.01 -12.73 -12.41
CA ASP A 92 15.95 -13.86 -12.34
C ASP A 92 17.17 -13.60 -13.23
N THR A 93 18.38 -13.84 -12.70
CA THR A 93 19.62 -13.78 -13.49
C THR A 93 20.53 -14.97 -13.18
N ASP A 94 21.28 -15.44 -14.18
CA ASP A 94 22.23 -16.55 -14.02
C ASP A 94 23.54 -16.09 -13.35
N ILE A 95 23.89 -14.81 -13.52
CA ILE A 95 25.07 -14.17 -12.94
C ILE A 95 24.70 -12.86 -12.22
N ALA A 96 25.62 -12.35 -11.40
CA ALA A 96 25.46 -11.07 -10.74
C ALA A 96 25.40 -9.94 -11.78
N ALA A 97 24.33 -9.13 -11.74
CA ALA A 97 24.31 -7.86 -12.47
C ALA A 97 25.43 -6.95 -11.94
N LYS A 98 26.16 -6.33 -12.87
CA LYS A 98 27.26 -5.40 -12.61
C LYS A 98 26.78 -3.97 -12.59
N ARG A 99 25.79 -3.62 -13.42
CA ARG A 99 25.29 -2.25 -13.55
C ARG A 99 23.79 -2.23 -13.76
N ILE A 100 23.14 -1.19 -13.25
CA ILE A 100 21.72 -0.92 -13.49
C ILE A 100 21.49 0.57 -13.80
N LEU A 101 20.74 0.84 -14.85
CA LEU A 101 20.17 2.14 -15.16
C LEU A 101 18.70 2.12 -14.77
N VAL A 102 18.25 3.12 -14.01
CA VAL A 102 16.86 3.25 -13.59
C VAL A 102 16.36 4.64 -13.96
N THR A 103 15.17 4.70 -14.55
CA THR A 103 14.43 5.94 -14.80
C THR A 103 13.12 5.90 -14.03
N VAL A 104 12.67 7.07 -13.55
CA VAL A 104 11.41 7.21 -12.80
C VAL A 104 10.58 8.29 -13.48
N ASP A 105 9.34 7.94 -13.85
CA ASP A 105 8.34 8.91 -14.24
C ASP A 105 7.48 9.25 -13.03
N ALA A 106 7.81 10.38 -12.40
CA ALA A 106 7.09 10.90 -11.26
C ALA A 106 7.07 12.44 -11.26
N THR A 107 6.00 13.00 -10.70
CA THR A 107 5.95 14.40 -10.26
C THR A 107 6.36 14.45 -8.80
N VAL A 108 7.51 15.07 -8.51
CA VAL A 108 8.04 15.28 -7.16
C VAL A 108 8.09 16.79 -6.91
N PRO A 109 7.11 17.37 -6.20
CA PRO A 109 7.07 18.80 -5.94
C PRO A 109 8.17 19.26 -4.97
N ALA A 110 8.43 20.56 -4.94
CA ALA A 110 9.37 21.15 -3.99
C ALA A 110 8.98 20.81 -2.54
N GLY A 111 9.96 20.39 -1.73
CA GLY A 111 9.75 19.93 -0.36
C GLY A 111 9.47 18.44 -0.21
N ALA A 112 9.16 17.74 -1.31
CA ALA A 112 9.13 16.28 -1.36
C ALA A 112 10.46 15.71 -1.86
N ASP A 113 10.71 14.44 -1.55
CA ASP A 113 11.88 13.73 -2.07
C ASP A 113 11.61 12.24 -2.27
N TYR A 114 12.49 11.56 -3.00
CA TYR A 114 12.46 10.12 -3.18
C TYR A 114 13.83 9.46 -3.06
N LYS A 115 13.79 8.20 -2.63
CA LYS A 115 14.93 7.28 -2.54
C LYS A 115 14.70 6.11 -3.50
N VAL A 116 15.75 5.69 -4.21
CA VAL A 116 15.77 4.48 -5.02
C VAL A 116 16.89 3.58 -4.54
N GLU A 117 16.55 2.36 -4.20
CA GLU A 117 17.52 1.34 -3.80
C GLU A 117 17.43 0.15 -4.75
N VAL A 118 18.59 -0.38 -5.12
CA VAL A 118 18.75 -1.50 -6.05
C VAL A 118 19.44 -2.65 -5.35
N CYS A 119 19.17 -3.87 -5.80
CA CYS A 119 19.73 -5.09 -5.22
C CYS A 119 20.02 -6.07 -6.35
N ASN A 120 21.18 -6.75 -6.33
CA ASN A 120 21.54 -7.78 -7.31
C ASN A 120 21.48 -9.22 -6.76
N ASN A 121 21.26 -9.40 -5.45
CA ASN A 121 21.04 -10.68 -4.76
C ASN A 121 19.63 -10.80 -4.17
N ALA A 122 18.59 -10.42 -4.94
CA ALA A 122 17.23 -10.26 -4.46
C ALA A 122 16.53 -11.55 -3.95
N PHE A 123 17.11 -12.73 -4.19
CA PHE A 123 16.61 -14.01 -3.69
C PHE A 123 17.24 -14.44 -2.35
N ASP A 124 18.25 -13.72 -1.87
CA ASP A 124 18.81 -13.98 -0.56
C ASP A 124 17.74 -13.76 0.52
N GLU A 125 17.82 -14.50 1.63
CA GLU A 125 16.94 -14.27 2.79
C GLU A 125 17.13 -12.85 3.35
N SER A 126 18.36 -12.32 3.25
CA SER A 126 18.72 -10.95 3.59
C SER A 126 19.40 -10.26 2.40
N PRO A 127 18.64 -9.71 1.44
CA PRO A 127 19.22 -9.06 0.26
C PRO A 127 19.99 -7.79 0.60
N THR A 128 21.05 -7.54 -0.18
CA THR A 128 21.90 -6.35 -0.05
C THR A 128 21.33 -5.22 -0.91
N TRP A 129 20.77 -4.20 -0.25
CA TRP A 129 20.21 -3.03 -0.90
C TRP A 129 21.23 -1.89 -0.96
N GLU A 130 21.47 -1.35 -2.14
CA GLU A 130 22.40 -0.25 -2.40
C GLU A 130 21.66 1.01 -2.85
N ASP A 131 22.08 2.18 -2.36
CA ASP A 131 21.43 3.46 -2.67
C ASP A 131 21.86 3.97 -4.06
N ALA A 132 20.92 3.94 -5.02
CA ALA A 132 21.11 4.43 -6.37
C ALA A 132 20.48 5.82 -6.59
N THR A 133 19.96 6.48 -5.56
CA THR A 133 19.11 7.68 -5.69
C THR A 133 19.73 8.78 -6.55
N ASN A 134 20.99 9.13 -6.28
CA ASN A 134 21.68 10.16 -7.08
C ASN A 134 21.91 9.70 -8.53
N HIS A 135 22.20 8.42 -8.75
CA HIS A 135 22.36 7.88 -10.09
C HIS A 135 21.05 7.99 -10.87
N VAL A 136 19.91 7.67 -10.24
CA VAL A 136 18.59 7.84 -10.86
C VAL A 136 18.28 9.31 -11.15
N LYS A 137 18.47 10.21 -10.17
CA LYS A 137 18.22 11.66 -10.31
C LYS A 137 19.04 12.31 -11.42
N PHE A 138 20.28 11.83 -11.63
CA PHE A 138 21.18 12.35 -12.66
C PHE A 138 21.21 11.49 -13.93
N ASN A 139 20.29 10.53 -14.07
CA ASN A 139 20.19 9.62 -15.21
C ASN A 139 21.52 8.90 -15.56
N ARG A 140 22.16 8.32 -14.54
CA ARG A 140 23.42 7.56 -14.62
C ARG A 140 23.18 6.11 -14.23
N GLY A 141 23.99 5.21 -14.79
CA GLY A 141 24.04 3.82 -14.35
C GLY A 141 24.70 3.70 -12.97
N PHE A 142 24.08 2.94 -12.07
CA PHE A 142 24.65 2.53 -10.80
C PHE A 142 25.47 1.26 -10.98
N ILE A 143 26.67 1.21 -10.43
CA ILE A 143 27.53 0.02 -10.45
C ILE A 143 27.38 -0.70 -9.12
N PHE A 144 26.92 -1.95 -9.15
CA PHE A 144 26.74 -2.76 -7.94
C PHE A 144 28.07 -3.01 -7.25
N THR A 145 28.13 -2.69 -5.96
CA THR A 145 29.28 -3.01 -5.11
C THR A 145 29.16 -4.42 -4.53
N ASN A 146 27.94 -4.92 -4.33
CA ASN A 146 27.75 -6.29 -3.87
C ASN A 146 28.26 -7.32 -4.90
N LYS A 147 29.09 -8.25 -4.44
CA LYS A 147 29.69 -9.35 -5.22
C LYS A 147 29.32 -10.74 -4.69
N GLU A 148 28.48 -10.81 -3.66
CA GLU A 148 28.14 -12.07 -2.99
C GLU A 148 26.63 -12.34 -3.04
N LYS A 149 26.27 -13.62 -2.96
CA LYS A 149 24.90 -14.10 -2.74
C LYS A 149 24.90 -15.33 -1.85
N THR A 150 23.80 -15.57 -1.18
CA THR A 150 23.57 -16.76 -0.35
C THR A 150 22.50 -17.68 -0.93
N ALA A 151 21.61 -17.16 -1.77
CA ALA A 151 20.63 -17.96 -2.50
C ALA A 151 21.26 -18.76 -3.66
N GLU A 152 20.50 -19.71 -4.20
CA GLU A 152 20.92 -20.51 -5.36
C GLU A 152 21.13 -19.64 -6.61
N LYS A 153 20.23 -18.67 -6.86
CA LYS A 153 20.23 -17.80 -8.04
C LYS A 153 20.52 -16.34 -7.69
N TRP A 154 21.09 -15.63 -8.65
CA TRP A 154 21.14 -14.16 -8.61
C TRP A 154 19.78 -13.58 -8.99
N GLY A 155 19.52 -12.34 -8.57
CA GLY A 155 18.30 -11.67 -8.95
C GLY A 155 18.34 -10.18 -8.73
N VAL A 156 17.83 -9.42 -9.68
CA VAL A 156 17.78 -7.97 -9.60
C VAL A 156 16.43 -7.51 -9.05
N SER A 157 16.45 -6.63 -8.05
CA SER A 157 15.25 -5.97 -7.54
C SER A 157 15.48 -4.48 -7.30
N LEU A 158 14.38 -3.75 -7.24
CA LEU A 158 14.33 -2.32 -6.99
C LEU A 158 13.25 -2.01 -5.97
N ARG A 159 13.53 -1.06 -5.09
CA ARG A 159 12.53 -0.47 -4.20
C ARG A 159 12.63 1.05 -4.20
N PHE A 160 11.48 1.67 -4.02
CA PHE A 160 11.29 3.10 -4.07
C PHE A 160 10.63 3.57 -2.78
N SER A 161 11.03 4.75 -2.31
CA SER A 161 10.38 5.44 -1.20
C SER A 161 10.25 6.91 -1.54
N PHE A 162 9.03 7.41 -1.64
CA PHE A 162 8.72 8.82 -1.82
C PHE A 162 8.18 9.39 -0.52
N THR A 163 8.64 10.59 -0.16
CA THR A 163 8.26 11.28 1.08
C THR A 163 7.70 12.65 0.71
N LYS A 164 6.53 13.00 1.21
CA LYS A 164 5.87 14.29 0.96
C LYS A 164 6.68 15.46 1.53
N GLY A 165 7.31 15.25 2.69
CA GLY A 165 8.07 16.29 3.39
C GLY A 165 7.21 17.54 3.63
N THR A 166 7.69 18.70 3.18
CA THR A 166 6.97 19.98 3.30
C THR A 166 6.12 20.33 2.07
N ALA A 167 6.04 19.44 1.08
CA ALA A 167 5.31 19.73 -0.16
C ALA A 167 3.81 19.89 0.10
N ALA A 168 3.23 20.98 -0.41
CA ALA A 168 1.78 21.18 -0.45
C ALA A 168 1.13 20.27 -1.51
N GLU A 169 1.72 20.22 -2.70
CA GLU A 169 1.26 19.44 -3.85
C GLU A 169 1.46 17.93 -3.66
N PRO A 170 0.71 17.08 -4.41
CA PRO A 170 0.86 15.64 -4.33
C PRO A 170 2.12 15.14 -5.04
N VAL A 171 2.71 14.08 -4.49
CA VAL A 171 3.65 13.24 -5.23
C VAL A 171 2.84 12.30 -6.13
N ILE A 172 3.16 12.25 -7.41
CA ILE A 172 2.50 11.37 -8.38
C ILE A 172 3.54 10.46 -8.99
N VAL A 173 3.39 9.15 -8.87
CA VAL A 173 4.26 8.16 -9.52
C VAL A 173 3.49 7.55 -10.68
N ARG A 174 3.98 7.72 -11.90
CA ARG A 174 3.36 7.17 -13.12
C ARG A 174 4.02 5.86 -13.53
N GLY A 175 5.31 5.71 -13.28
CA GLY A 175 6.03 4.47 -13.55
C GLY A 175 7.53 4.59 -13.31
N PHE A 176 8.23 3.52 -13.64
CA PHE A 176 9.68 3.46 -13.69
C PHE A 176 10.10 2.53 -14.83
N GLY A 177 11.31 2.70 -15.31
CA GLY A 177 11.92 1.88 -16.35
C GLY A 177 13.41 1.73 -16.11
N GLY A 178 14.09 1.08 -17.05
CA GLY A 178 15.53 0.86 -16.94
C GLY A 178 16.02 -0.37 -17.67
N ALA A 179 17.30 -0.65 -17.47
CA ALA A 179 17.98 -1.85 -17.94
C ALA A 179 19.13 -2.19 -16.99
N PHE A 180 19.57 -3.44 -16.99
CA PHE A 180 20.74 -3.91 -16.24
C PHE A 180 21.56 -4.88 -17.10
N ASP A 181 22.84 -5.00 -16.75
CA ASP A 181 23.84 -5.89 -17.35
C ASP A 181 24.72 -6.54 -16.27
#